data_AF-A0A6N6WA52-F1
#
_entry.id   AF-A0A6N6WA52-F1
#
_cell.length_a   1.000
_cell.length_b   1.000
_cell.length_c   1.000
_cell.angle_alpha   90.00
_cell.angle_beta   90.00
_cell.angle_gamma   90.00
#
_symmetry.space_group_name_H-M   'P 1'
#
loop_
_entity.id
_entity.type
_entity.pdbx_description
1 polymer ?
#
loop_
_entity_poly.entity_id
_entity_poly.type
_entity_poly.pdbx_seq_one_letter_code
_entity_poly.pdbx_strand_id
1 'polypeptide(L)'
;MRKKLKAPLTERAAQLAILELEKLMQLGHRPRAVLEQSTLNSWRGLFEIKAPRANGSIESRDAFNERENAKAKQLLFGPEIDHAA
;
A
#
# COMPACT_ATOMS: atom_id res chain seq x y z
N MET A 1 -2.47 -21.36 -0.85
CA MET A 1 -1.14 -20.71 -0.94
C MET A 1 -0.32 -20.85 0.34
N ARG A 2 -0.89 -20.58 1.53
CA ARG A 2 -0.20 -20.73 2.82
C ARG A 2 0.42 -22.12 3.07
N LYS A 3 -0.26 -23.22 2.68
CA LYS A 3 0.30 -24.59 2.73
C LYS A 3 1.58 -24.79 1.90
N LYS A 4 1.85 -23.95 0.90
CA LYS A 4 3.07 -24.01 0.07
C LYS A 4 4.26 -23.31 0.75
N LEU A 5 4.02 -22.48 1.78
CA LEU A 5 5.09 -21.90 2.57
C LEU A 5 5.75 -23.01 3.38
N LYS A 6 7.04 -23.26 3.16
CA LYS A 6 7.85 -24.23 3.91
C LYS A 6 8.22 -23.71 5.30
N ALA A 7 7.24 -23.15 6.00
CA ALA A 7 7.37 -22.57 7.33
C ALA A 7 6.18 -23.07 8.17
N PRO A 8 6.26 -24.30 8.69
CA PRO A 8 5.20 -24.84 9.55
C PRO A 8 5.03 -23.99 10.81
N LEU A 9 3.79 -23.89 11.27
CA LEU A 9 3.50 -23.23 12.55
C LEU A 9 3.97 -24.14 13.68
N THR A 10 5.00 -23.71 14.40
CA THR A 10 5.47 -24.41 15.60
C THR A 10 4.62 -24.03 16.81
N GLU A 11 4.63 -24.86 17.86
CA GLU A 11 3.95 -24.60 19.13
C GLU A 11 4.27 -23.20 19.68
N ARG A 12 5.57 -22.88 19.75
CA ARG A 12 6.06 -21.56 20.20
C ARG A 12 5.54 -20.42 19.31
N ALA A 13 5.51 -20.63 18.00
CA ALA A 13 5.00 -19.61 17.07
C ALA A 13 3.48 -19.42 17.22
N ALA A 14 2.73 -20.48 17.54
CA ALA A 14 1.31 -20.37 17.85
C ALA A 14 1.05 -19.57 19.13
N GLN A 15 1.83 -19.80 20.19
CA GLN A 15 1.76 -19.00 21.42
C GLN A 15 2.05 -17.52 21.16
N LEU A 16 3.10 -17.22 20.39
CA LEU A 16 3.42 -15.84 20.00
C LEU A 16 2.32 -15.21 19.14
N ALA A 17 1.71 -15.99 18.23
CA ALA A 17 0.60 -15.51 17.41
C ALA A 17 -0.63 -15.15 18.27
N ILE A 18 -0.94 -15.92 19.32
CA ILE A 18 -2.05 -15.60 20.24
C ILE A 18 -1.78 -14.29 20.97
N LEU A 19 -0.58 -14.12 21.53
CA LEU A 19 -0.19 -12.87 22.22
C LEU A 19 -0.27 -11.65 21.28
N GLU A 20 0.09 -11.82 20.02
CA GLU A 20 0.00 -10.75 19.03
C GLU A 20 -1.46 -10.43 18.66
N LEU A 21 -2.33 -11.45 18.54
CA LEU A 21 -3.77 -11.24 18.34
C LEU A 21 -4.40 -10.51 19.52
N GLU A 22 -3.99 -10.81 20.76
CA GLU A 22 -4.47 -10.09 21.95
C GLU A 22 -4.08 -8.61 21.93
N LYS A 23 -2.83 -8.29 21.57
CA LYS A 23 -2.41 -6.89 21.41
C LYS A 23 -3.20 -6.17 20.33
N LEU A 24 -3.36 -6.79 19.16
CA LEU A 24 -4.12 -6.22 18.06
C LEU A 24 -5.60 -6.05 18.43
N MET A 25 -6.16 -6.96 19.24
CA MET A 25 -7.50 -6.84 19.77
C MET A 25 -7.65 -5.65 20.73
N GLN A 26 -6.67 -5.40 21.60
CA GLN A 26 -6.64 -4.22 22.46
C GLN A 26 -6.57 -2.91 21.66
N LEU A 27 -5.96 -2.94 20.47
CA LEU A 27 -5.94 -1.84 19.51
C LEU A 27 -7.23 -1.71 18.68
N GLY A 28 -8.23 -2.57 18.93
CA GLY A 28 -9.54 -2.54 18.25
C GLY A 28 -9.62 -3.37 16.97
N HIS A 29 -8.57 -4.12 16.61
CA HIS A 29 -8.59 -5.00 15.45
C HIS A 29 -9.19 -6.36 15.81
N ARG A 30 -10.22 -6.81 15.08
CA ARG A 30 -10.82 -8.13 15.33
C ARG A 30 -9.85 -9.26 14.94
N PRO A 31 -9.53 -10.21 15.84
CA PRO A 31 -8.59 -11.30 15.56
C PRO A 31 -8.91 -12.11 14.30
N ARG A 32 -10.20 -12.38 14.05
CA ARG A 32 -10.64 -13.11 12.84
C ARG A 32 -10.23 -12.39 11.55
N ALA A 33 -10.45 -11.08 11.48
CA ALA A 33 -10.14 -10.30 10.28
C ALA A 33 -8.62 -10.19 10.04
N VAL A 34 -7.81 -10.13 11.10
CA VAL A 34 -6.34 -10.19 11.01
C VAL A 34 -5.88 -11.54 10.42
N LEU A 35 -6.45 -12.65 10.89
CA LEU A 35 -6.13 -13.99 10.37
C LEU A 35 -6.52 -14.16 8.90
N GLU A 36 -7.69 -13.66 8.52
CA GLU A 36 -8.18 -13.67 7.13
C GLU A 36 -7.26 -12.87 6.22
N GLN A 37 -6.89 -11.64 6.60
CA GLN A 37 -5.94 -10.81 5.86
C GLN A 37 -4.59 -11.50 5.68
N SER A 38 -4.03 -12.05 6.75
CA SER A 38 -2.75 -12.77 6.70
C SER A 38 -2.82 -14.02 5.81
N THR A 39 -3.95 -14.73 5.84
CA THR A 39 -4.17 -15.93 5.02
C THR A 39 -4.30 -15.60 3.53
N LEU A 40 -5.08 -14.57 3.19
CA LEU A 40 -5.27 -14.12 1.81
C LEU A 40 -3.96 -13.63 1.21
N ASN A 41 -3.17 -12.88 1.97
CA ASN A 41 -1.87 -12.36 1.53
C ASN A 41 -0.71 -13.37 1.70
N SER A 42 -0.98 -14.58 2.21
CA SER A 42 0.03 -15.59 2.51
C SER A 42 1.18 -15.09 3.40
N TRP A 43 0.90 -14.21 4.36
CA TRP A 43 1.89 -13.65 5.27
C TRP A 43 2.18 -14.57 6.45
N ARG A 44 3.45 -14.67 6.87
CA ARG A 44 3.82 -15.49 8.05
C ARG A 44 3.39 -14.85 9.37
N GLY A 45 3.47 -13.52 9.47
CA GLY A 45 3.10 -12.75 10.66
C GLY A 45 1.66 -12.26 10.65
N LEU A 46 1.30 -11.60 11.76
CA LEU A 46 0.02 -10.93 11.99
C LEU A 46 0.28 -9.43 12.10
N PHE A 47 -0.58 -8.64 11.46
CA PHE A 47 -0.40 -7.20 11.35
C PHE A 47 -1.75 -6.51 11.49
N GLU A 48 -1.71 -5.21 11.75
CA GLU A 48 -2.88 -4.35 11.78
C GLU A 48 -3.65 -4.40 10.45
N ILE A 49 -4.98 -4.34 10.56
CA ILE A 49 -5.86 -4.29 9.39
C ILE A 49 -5.67 -2.92 8.74
N LYS A 50 -4.95 -2.91 7.62
CA LYS A 50 -4.80 -1.69 6.82
C LYS A 50 -6.18 -1.32 6.29
N ALA A 51 -6.63 -0.11 6.59
CA ALA A 51 -7.68 0.50 5.79
C ALA A 51 -7.25 0.46 4.32
N PRO A 52 -8.18 0.26 3.37
CA PRO A 52 -7.87 0.42 1.96
C PRO A 52 -7.28 1.81 1.79
N ARG A 53 -5.97 1.89 1.59
CA ARG A 53 -5.35 3.12 1.15
C ARG A 53 -6.00 3.38 -0.19
N ALA A 54 -6.75 4.47 -0.31
CA ALA A 54 -6.98 5.06 -1.62
C ALA A 54 -5.58 5.11 -2.24
N ASN A 55 -5.38 4.38 -3.34
CA ASN A 55 -4.11 4.42 -4.06
C ASN A 55 -3.85 5.90 -4.32
N GLY A 56 -2.97 6.50 -3.53
CA GLY A 56 -2.59 7.87 -3.70
C GLY A 56 -2.08 7.95 -5.12
N SER A 57 -2.81 8.67 -5.96
CA SER A 57 -2.38 9.01 -7.31
C SER A 57 -1.14 9.88 -7.13
N ILE A 58 0.00 9.24 -6.90
CA ILE A 58 1.29 9.86 -7.15
C ILE A 58 1.25 10.07 -8.65
N GLU A 59 1.06 11.33 -9.06
CA GLU A 59 1.17 11.76 -10.44
C GLU A 59 2.39 11.03 -11.04
N SER A 60 2.15 10.25 -12.10
CA SER A 60 3.23 9.50 -12.75
C SER A 60 4.36 10.48 -13.06
N ARG A 61 5.62 10.03 -12.92
CA ARG A 61 6.79 10.89 -13.20
C ARG A 61 6.68 11.56 -14.57
N ASP A 62 6.05 10.89 -15.53
CA ASP A 62 5.80 11.40 -16.87
C ASP A 62 4.82 12.60 -16.88
N ALA A 63 3.72 12.51 -16.13
CA ALA A 63 2.75 13.62 -16.00
C ALA A 63 3.36 14.83 -15.28
N PHE A 64 4.19 14.59 -14.26
CA PHE A 64 4.96 15.65 -13.60
C PHE A 64 5.97 16.33 -14.56
N ASN A 65 6.73 15.53 -15.31
CA ASN A 65 7.70 16.02 -16.29
C ASN A 65 7.03 16.82 -17.42
N GLU A 66 5.88 16.36 -17.91
CA GLU A 66 5.12 17.04 -18.96
C GLU A 66 4.62 18.41 -18.49
N ARG A 67 4.11 18.50 -17.26
CA ARG A 67 3.68 19.77 -16.65
C ARG A 67 4.84 20.74 -16.46
N GLU A 68 5.97 20.26 -15.95
CA GLU A 68 7.17 21.09 -15.76
C GLU A 68 7.75 21.55 -17.10
N ASN A 69 7.78 20.67 -18.11
CA ASN A 69 8.22 21.02 -19.47
C ASN A 69 7.27 22.03 -20.13
N ALA A 70 5.95 21.89 -19.96
CA ALA A 70 4.96 22.85 -20.47
C ALA A 70 5.14 24.23 -19.82
N LYS A 71 5.38 24.27 -18.50
CA LYS A 71 5.66 25.51 -17.77
C LYS A 71 6.98 26.15 -18.21
N ALA A 72 8.02 25.35 -18.39
CA ALA A 72 9.30 25.82 -18.92
C ALA A 72 9.14 26.39 -20.35
N LYS A 73 8.36 25.72 -21.22
CA LYS A 73 8.04 26.20 -22.57
C LYS A 73 7.31 27.55 -22.52
N GLN A 74 6.34 27.69 -21.63
CA GLN A 74 5.56 28.92 -21.47
C GLN A 74 6.41 30.10 -20.96
N LEU A 75 7.39 29.83 -20.08
CA LEU A 75 8.33 30.83 -19.58
C LEU A 75 9.39 31.23 -20.62
N LEU A 76 9.87 30.28 -21.43
CA LEU A 76 10.89 30.54 -22.45
C LEU A 76 10.33 31.23 -23.69
N PHE A 77 9.15 30.81 -24.16
CA PHE A 77 8.61 31.23 -25.46
C PHE A 77 7.40 32.17 -25.35
N GLY A 78 6.94 32.48 -24.13
CA GLY A 78 5.69 33.21 -23.92
C GLY A 78 4.46 32.39 -24.32
N PRO A 79 3.22 32.88 -24.10
CA PRO A 79 2.04 32.22 -24.63
C PRO A 79 2.14 32.17 -26.15
N GLU A 80 1.90 31.00 -26.77
CA GLU A 80 1.80 30.88 -28.22
C GLU A 80 0.74 31.87 -28.70
N ILE A 81 1.18 32.98 -29.28
CA ILE A 81 0.30 33.88 -30.00
C ILE A 81 0.03 33.16 -31.31
N ASP A 82 -1.15 32.56 -31.42
CA ASP A 82 -1.66 32.02 -32.67
C ASP A 82 -1.71 33.16 -33.71
N HIS A 83 -0.62 33.32 -34.47
CA HIS A 83 -0.61 34.14 -35.67
C HIS A 83 -1.28 33.35 -36.80
N ALA A 84 -2.61 33.23 -36.71
CA ALA A 84 -3.45 32.83 -37.82
C ALA A 84 -3.98 34.09 -38.53
N ALA A 85 -3.33 34.46 -39.63
CA ALA A 85 -3.86 35.35 -40.67
C ALA A 85 -3.27 34.96 -42.03
#